data_AF-A0A2G6BUS4-F1
#
_entry.id   AF-A0A2G6BUS4-F1
#
_cell.length_a   1.000
_cell.length_b   1.000
_cell.length_c   1.000
_cell.angle_alpha   90.00
_cell.angle_beta   90.00
_cell.angle_gamma   90.00
#
_symmetry.space_group_name_H-M   'P 1'
#
loop_
_entity.id
_entity.type
_entity.pdbx_description
1 polymer ?
#
loop_
_entity_poly.entity_id
_entity_poly.type
_entity_poly.pdbx_seq_one_letter_code
_entity_poly.pdbx_strand_id
1 'polypeptide(L)'
;MHSVDVEIFGKMYRLKTDNPERILKCAEFLNNELNAIYKKFPTVDTGRIVALGAMIITEKMFLLQEENAKLKSASDKVNSAIDNVFNLETE
;
A
#
# COMPACT_ATOMS: atom_id res chain seq x y z
N MET A 1 -18.98 -11.78 -5.77
CA MET A 1 -17.70 -12.19 -6.38
C MET A 1 -17.81 -12.31 -7.88
N HIS A 2 -17.09 -11.46 -8.61
CA HIS A 2 -16.95 -11.46 -10.05
C HIS A 2 -15.57 -12.00 -10.44
N SER A 3 -15.49 -12.68 -11.59
CA SER A 3 -14.21 -13.05 -12.20
C SER A 3 -13.70 -11.91 -13.06
N VAL A 4 -12.42 -11.57 -12.90
CA VAL A 4 -11.73 -10.54 -13.67
C VAL A 4 -10.36 -11.06 -14.07
N ASP A 5 -10.00 -10.82 -15.33
CA ASP A 5 -8.68 -11.16 -15.85
C ASP A 5 -7.76 -9.95 -15.69
N VAL A 6 -6.57 -10.19 -15.12
CA VAL A 6 -5.55 -9.16 -14.88
C VAL A 6 -4.22 -9.62 -15.45
N GLU A 7 -3.46 -8.69 -16.01
CA GLU A 7 -2.08 -8.96 -16.42
C GLU A 7 -1.14 -8.55 -15.29
N ILE A 8 -0.26 -9.46 -14.87
CA ILE A 8 0.82 -9.19 -13.92
C ILE A 8 2.14 -9.62 -14.56
N PHE A 9 2.96 -8.63 -14.90
CA PHE A 9 4.31 -8.76 -15.46
C PHE A 9 4.36 -9.71 -16.67
N GLY A 10 3.50 -9.46 -17.66
CA GLY A 10 3.41 -10.23 -18.91
C GLY A 10 2.63 -11.55 -18.79
N LYS A 11 2.05 -11.85 -17.62
CA LYS A 11 1.26 -13.08 -17.40
C LYS A 11 -0.18 -12.75 -17.04
N MET A 12 -1.12 -13.43 -17.69
CA MET A 12 -2.56 -13.28 -17.41
C MET A 12 -2.98 -14.16 -16.23
N TYR A 13 -3.74 -13.59 -15.30
CA TYR A 13 -4.31 -14.28 -14.15
C TYR A 13 -5.81 -13.99 -14.06
N ARG A 14 -6.58 -15.02 -13.74
CA ARG A 14 -8.02 -14.90 -13.46
C ARG A 14 -8.25 -14.85 -11.96
N LEU A 15 -8.71 -13.70 -11.46
CA LEU A 15 -8.98 -13.48 -10.04
C LEU A 15 -10.49 -13.40 -9.78
N LYS A 16 -10.91 -13.81 -8.58
CA LYS A 16 -12.27 -13.59 -8.09
C LYS A 16 -12.26 -12.48 -7.04
N THR A 17 -13.05 -11.43 -7.25
CA THR A 17 -13.09 -10.26 -6.38
C THR A 17 -14.50 -9.68 -6.29
N ASP A 18 -14.81 -9.01 -5.20
CA ASP A 18 -16.05 -8.20 -5.08
C ASP A 18 -15.85 -6.78 -5.60
N ASN A 19 -14.61 -6.36 -5.86
CA ASN A 19 -14.29 -5.04 -6.42
C ASN A 19 -13.30 -5.18 -7.60
N PRO A 20 -13.82 -5.37 -8.83
CA PRO A 20 -13.00 -5.49 -10.05
C PRO A 20 -12.17 -4.23 -10.36
N GLU A 21 -12.72 -3.04 -10.16
CA GLU A 21 -11.99 -1.80 -10.44
C GLU A 21 -10.75 -1.64 -9.56
N ARG A 22 -10.88 -1.97 -8.27
CA ARG A 22 -9.75 -1.91 -7.34
C ARG A 22 -8.66 -2.92 -7.71
N ILE A 23 -9.01 -4.15 -8.08
CA ILE A 23 -7.98 -5.15 -8.42
C ILE A 23 -7.27 -4.81 -9.72
N LEU A 24 -7.96 -4.20 -10.69
CA LEU A 24 -7.34 -3.71 -11.92
C LEU A 24 -6.31 -2.61 -11.62
N LYS A 25 -6.67 -1.65 -10.76
CA LYS A 25 -5.73 -0.61 -10.29
C LYS A 25 -4.53 -1.21 -9.54
N CYS A 26 -4.76 -2.23 -8.72
CA CYS A 26 -3.67 -2.94 -8.04
C CYS A 26 -2.73 -3.63 -9.02
N ALA A 27 -3.26 -4.29 -10.06
CA ALA A 27 -2.46 -4.94 -11.08
C ALA A 27 -1.63 -3.93 -11.90
N GLU A 28 -2.25 -2.81 -12.28
CA GLU A 28 -1.55 -1.71 -12.96
C GLU A 28 -0.40 -1.15 -12.11
N PHE A 29 -0.68 -0.84 -10.83
CA PHE A 29 0.33 -0.36 -9.91
C PHE A 29 1.49 -1.36 -9.74
N LEU A 30 1.16 -2.64 -9.53
CA LEU A 30 2.14 -3.70 -9.39
C LEU A 30 3.01 -3.83 -10.66
N ASN A 31 2.41 -3.77 -11.85
CA ASN A 31 3.16 -3.80 -13.10
C ASN A 31 4.14 -2.64 -13.24
N ASN A 32 3.72 -1.44 -12.85
CA ASN A 32 4.60 -0.26 -12.90
C ASN A 32 5.80 -0.41 -11.96
N GLU A 33 5.59 -0.91 -10.74
CA GLU A 33 6.67 -1.19 -9.79
C GLU A 33 7.62 -2.28 -10.32
N LEU A 34 7.08 -3.40 -10.80
CA LEU A 34 7.90 -4.51 -11.33
C LEU A 34 8.69 -4.10 -12.59
N ASN A 35 8.09 -3.31 -13.48
CA ASN A 35 8.78 -2.77 -14.65
C ASN A 35 9.91 -1.81 -14.26
N ALA A 36 9.74 -1.00 -13.22
CA ALA A 36 10.79 -0.13 -12.71
C ALA A 36 11.97 -0.93 -12.12
N ILE A 37 11.69 -2.06 -11.45
CA ILE A 37 12.72 -2.96 -10.92
C ILE A 37 13.43 -3.68 -12.08
N TYR A 38 12.68 -4.18 -13.06
CA TYR A 38 13.25 -4.85 -14.24
C TYR A 38 14.19 -3.93 -15.02
N LYS A 39 13.86 -2.65 -15.18
CA LYS A 39 14.75 -1.66 -15.81
C LYS A 39 16.10 -1.51 -15.09
N LYS A 40 16.14 -1.70 -13.77
CA LYS A 40 17.37 -1.65 -12.96
C LYS A 40 18.14 -2.98 -12.99
N PHE A 41 17.43 -4.09 -13.18
CA PHE A 41 17.98 -5.45 -13.12
C PHE A 41 17.48 -6.33 -14.28
N PRO A 42 17.85 -6.02 -15.54
CA PRO A 42 17.22 -6.63 -16.72
C PRO A 42 17.55 -8.12 -16.92
N THR A 43 18.61 -8.63 -16.29
CA THR A 43 19.05 -10.03 -16.43
C THR A 43 18.49 -10.96 -15.34
N VAL A 44 17.70 -10.41 -14.41
CA VAL A 44 17.11 -11.16 -13.29
C VAL A 44 15.83 -11.85 -13.74
N ASP A 45 15.61 -13.09 -13.31
CA ASP A 45 14.41 -13.84 -13.63
C ASP A 45 13.15 -13.18 -13.04
N THR A 46 12.01 -13.40 -13.70
CA THR A 46 10.70 -12.87 -13.29
C THR A 46 10.36 -13.17 -11.83
N GLY A 47 10.69 -14.36 -11.32
CA GLY A 47 10.38 -14.76 -9.95
C GLY A 47 11.12 -13.87 -8.94
N ARG A 48 12.40 -13.61 -9.17
CA ARG A 48 13.20 -12.69 -8.34
C ARG A 48 12.75 -11.24 -8.47
N ILE A 49 12.34 -10.78 -9.65
CA ILE A 49 11.75 -9.43 -9.83
C ILE A 49 10.48 -9.28 -8.99
N VAL A 50 9.60 -10.28 -9.00
CA VAL A 50 8.38 -10.29 -8.18
C VAL A 50 8.71 -10.32 -6.69
N ALA A 51 9.69 -11.12 -6.25
CA ALA A 51 10.13 -11.16 -4.86
C ALA A 51 10.69 -9.81 -4.39
N LEU A 52 11.52 -9.16 -5.21
CA LEU A 52 12.04 -7.81 -4.95
C LEU A 52 10.91 -6.78 -4.87
N GLY A 53 9.95 -6.85 -5.80
CA GLY A 53 8.77 -5.98 -5.78
C GLY A 53 7.93 -6.16 -4.52
N ALA A 54 7.69 -7.41 -4.12
CA ALA A 54 6.99 -7.72 -2.88
C ALA A 54 7.72 -7.16 -1.66
N MET A 55 9.05 -7.29 -1.60
CA MET A 55 9.86 -6.74 -0.50
C MET A 55 9.73 -5.21 -0.42
N ILE A 56 9.86 -4.52 -1.55
CA ILE A 56 9.75 -3.05 -1.61
C ILE A 56 8.35 -2.57 -1.20
N ILE A 57 7.30 -3.23 -1.68
CA ILE A 57 5.92 -2.90 -1.31
C ILE A 57 5.69 -3.15 0.19
N THR A 58 6.25 -4.23 0.72
CA THR A 58 6.16 -4.57 2.15
C THR A 58 6.84 -3.51 3.01
N GLU A 59 8.04 -3.06 2.63
CA GLU A 59 8.74 -1.96 3.31
C GLU A 59 7.92 -0.66 3.27
N LYS A 60 7.40 -0.27 2.10
CA LYS A 60 6.51 0.90 1.96
C LYS A 60 5.28 0.80 2.88
N MET A 61 4.68 -0.38 2.99
CA MET A 61 3.55 -0.62 3.87
C MET A 61 3.92 -0.41 5.35
N PHE A 62 5.05 -0.95 5.80
CA PHE A 62 5.51 -0.75 7.18
C PHE A 62 5.77 0.74 7.48
N LEU A 63 6.44 1.45 6.57
CA LEU A 63 6.68 2.89 6.71
C LEU A 63 5.38 3.70 6.82
N LEU A 64 4.39 3.39 5.97
CA LEU A 64 3.07 4.03 6.04
C LEU A 64 2.32 3.72 7.33
N GLN A 65 2.46 2.50 7.87
CA GLN A 65 1.87 2.14 9.16
C GLN A 65 2.51 2.92 10.32
N GLU A 66 3.83 3.06 10.32
CA GLU A 66 4.55 3.85 11.31
C GLU A 66 4.17 5.32 11.25
N GLU A 67 4.08 5.90 10.05
CA GLU A 67 3.66 7.29 9.87
C GLU A 67 2.23 7.51 10.35
N ASN A 68 1.31 6.62 10.00
CA ASN A 68 -0.09 6.70 10.43
C ASN A 68 -0.21 6.56 11.96
N ALA A 69 0.59 5.68 12.59
CA ALA A 69 0.64 5.57 14.04
C ALA A 69 1.13 6.87 14.72
N LYS A 70 2.15 7.52 14.14
CA LYS A 70 2.65 8.82 14.61
C LYS A 70 1.58 9.91 14.48
N LEU A 71 0.90 9.99 13.33
CA LEU A 71 -0.16 10.96 13.08
C LEU A 71 -1.33 10.76 14.05
N LYS A 72 -1.73 9.51 14.29
CA LYS A 72 -2.77 9.18 15.27
C LYS A 72 -2.38 9.62 16.68
N SER A 73 -1.15 9.33 17.12
CA SER A 73 -0.64 9.78 18.42
C SER A 73 -0.63 11.30 18.54
N ALA A 74 -0.25 12.01 17.47
CA ALA A 74 -0.28 13.47 17.45
C ALA A 74 -1.71 14.00 17.55
N SER A 75 -2.67 13.41 16.84
CA SER A 75 -4.09 13.76 16.94
C SER A 75 -4.65 13.51 18.35
N ASP A 76 -4.31 12.37 18.97
CA ASP A 76 -4.74 12.05 20.33
C ASP A 76 -4.19 13.05 21.35
N LYS A 77 -2.93 13.47 21.18
CA LYS A 77 -2.32 14.54 22.01
C LYS A 77 -3.05 15.87 21.84
N VAL A 78 -3.34 16.26 20.59
CA VAL A 78 -4.10 17.49 20.31
C VAL A 78 -5.48 17.43 20.96
N ASN A 79 -6.20 16.32 20.83
CA ASN A 79 -7.50 16.14 21.46
C ASN A 79 -7.41 16.25 22.99
N SER A 80 -6.44 15.60 23.61
CA SER A 80 -6.24 15.70 25.07
C SER A 80 -5.89 17.11 25.54
N ALA A 81 -5.13 17.88 24.74
CA ALA A 81 -4.81 19.27 25.05
C ALA A 81 -6.05 20.17 24.95
N ILE A 82 -6.91 19.92 23.97
CA ILE A 82 -8.20 20.61 23.81
C ILE A 82 -9.11 20.32 25.01
N ASP A 83 -9.24 19.06 25.42
CA ASP A 83 -10.05 18.67 26.58
C ASP A 83 -9.58 19.35 27.88
N ASN A 84 -8.26 19.46 28.07
CA ASN A 84 -7.69 20.16 29.22
C ASN A 84 -8.00 21.66 29.22
N VAL A 85 -8.02 22.32 28.05
CA VAL A 85 -8.36 23.74 27.95
C VAL A 85 -9.84 23.97 28.25
N PHE A 86 -10.74 23.15 27.72
CA PHE A 86 -12.18 23.29 27.97
C PHE A 86 -12.57 23.00 29.42
N ASN A 87 -11.89 22.08 30.10
CA ASN A 87 -12.13 21.80 31.52
C ASN A 87 -11.60 22.89 32.47
N LEU A 88 -10.77 23.83 31.99
CA LEU A 88 -10.28 24.96 32.79
C LEU A 88 -11.20 26.19 32.72
N GLU A 89 -12.15 26.25 31.78
CA GLU A 89 -13.12 27.37 31.66
C GLU A 89 -14.40 27.15 32.49
N THR A 90 -14.50 26.05 33.26
CA THR A 90 -15.70 25.69 34.05
C THR A 90 -15.51 25.72 35.57
N GLU A 91 -14.36 26.15 36.08
CA GLU A 91 -14.13 26.51 37.49
C GLU A 91 -13.94 28.02 37.67
#